data_AF-A0A834EAF1-F1
#
_entry.id   AF-A0A834EAF1-F1
#
_cell.length_a   1.000
_cell.length_b   1.000
_cell.length_c   1.000
_cell.angle_alpha   90.00
_cell.angle_beta   90.00
_cell.angle_gamma   90.00
#
_symmetry.space_group_name_H-M   'P 1'
#
loop_
_entity.id
_entity.type
_entity.pdbx_description
1 polymer ?
#
loop_
_entity_poly.entity_id
_entity_poly.type
_entity_poly.pdbx_seq_one_letter_code
_entity_poly.pdbx_strand_id
1 'polypeptide(L)'
;MLVNDNKVLRYLASLESPIPEDKDRRFVFSYFLATDMISIFEPPVRNSGIIGGKYLGRTKVVKPHSSVENPIYYSPGDFFIGAMIEVFGHRFIIRDIDDYALKYMESNAAQYSPEALSSIQDHIRKREAPASELENKQAEVDPGVQELEALIDTIQKQVKDLPHRDNICEAFQVHDKEASGYVDKEVFFKTCGSLNIPVDDSLIKELIRLCRHGEDKINYYNFIRAFSD
;
A
#
# COMPACT_ATOMS: atom_id res chain seq x y z
N MET A 1 7.25 26.55 -29.44
CA MET A 1 6.75 25.46 -28.58
C MET A 1 6.97 25.92 -27.15
N LEU A 2 5.93 26.29 -26.39
CA LEU A 2 6.15 26.70 -25.00
C LEU A 2 6.62 25.47 -24.23
N VAL A 3 7.78 25.58 -23.58
CA VAL A 3 8.53 24.47 -22.95
C VAL A 3 7.71 23.75 -21.85
N ASN A 4 6.58 24.32 -21.42
CA ASN A 4 5.73 23.81 -20.34
C ASN A 4 4.27 23.53 -20.75
N ASP A 5 3.93 23.60 -22.04
CA ASP A 5 2.57 23.25 -22.48
C ASP A 5 2.23 21.81 -22.06
N ASN A 6 1.07 21.64 -21.44
CA ASN A 6 0.54 20.38 -20.89
C ASN A 6 1.26 19.81 -19.66
N LYS A 7 2.23 20.50 -19.06
CA LYS A 7 2.85 20.05 -17.79
C LYS A 7 2.00 20.49 -16.60
N VAL A 8 1.54 19.52 -15.80
CA VAL A 8 0.68 19.76 -14.65
C VAL A 8 1.24 19.01 -13.45
N LEU A 9 1.49 19.73 -12.35
CA LEU A 9 1.89 19.14 -11.08
C LEU A 9 0.64 18.84 -10.26
N ARG A 10 0.53 17.62 -9.73
CA ARG A 10 -0.63 17.19 -8.96
C ARG A 10 -0.25 16.88 -7.52
N TYR A 11 -1.11 17.31 -6.60
CA TYR A 11 -0.93 17.14 -5.17
C TYR A 11 -2.24 16.71 -4.54
N LEU A 12 -2.16 15.80 -3.57
CA LEU A 12 -3.29 15.42 -2.74
C LEU A 12 -3.29 16.31 -1.49
N ALA A 13 -4.44 16.86 -1.14
CA ALA A 13 -4.61 17.70 0.04
C ALA A 13 -5.85 17.30 0.85
N SER A 14 -5.82 17.59 2.14
CA SER A 14 -6.98 17.51 3.04
C SER A 14 -7.39 18.91 3.47
N LEU A 15 -8.68 19.12 3.71
CA LEU A 15 -9.17 20.38 4.28
C LEU A 15 -8.85 20.44 5.78
N GLU A 16 -8.24 21.53 6.23
CA GLU A 16 -8.12 21.84 7.65
C GLU A 16 -9.42 22.49 8.12
N SER A 17 -10.25 21.70 8.80
CA SER A 17 -11.55 22.13 9.32
C SER A 17 -11.77 21.56 10.72
N PRO A 18 -12.40 22.31 11.64
CA PRO A 18 -12.79 21.78 12.95
C PRO A 18 -13.92 20.74 12.86
N ILE A 19 -14.60 20.66 11.72
CA ILE A 19 -15.72 19.78 11.44
C ILE A 19 -15.18 18.35 11.17
N PRO A 20 -15.56 17.33 11.96
CA PRO A 20 -15.07 15.96 11.77
C PRO A 20 -15.35 15.39 10.37
N GLU A 21 -16.50 15.73 9.79
CA GLU A 21 -16.94 15.27 8.47
C GLU A 21 -16.02 15.75 7.33
N ASP A 22 -15.31 16.86 7.54
CA ASP A 22 -14.37 17.41 6.57
C ASP A 22 -13.00 16.71 6.60
N LYS A 23 -12.68 15.97 7.66
CA LYS A 23 -11.34 15.37 7.86
C LYS A 23 -11.00 14.33 6.80
N ASP A 24 -12.00 13.59 6.34
CA ASP A 24 -11.82 12.52 5.34
C ASP A 24 -11.93 13.03 3.90
N ARG A 25 -12.27 14.31 3.71
CA ARG A 25 -12.38 14.92 2.39
C ARG A 25 -10.99 15.12 1.78
N ARG A 26 -10.84 14.62 0.55
CA ARG A 26 -9.59 14.68 -0.21
C ARG A 26 -9.77 15.59 -1.41
N PHE A 27 -8.76 16.41 -1.67
CA PHE A 27 -8.75 17.39 -2.75
C PHE A 27 -7.51 17.18 -3.59
N VAL A 28 -7.68 17.19 -4.91
CA VAL A 28 -6.60 17.10 -5.89
C VAL A 28 -6.31 18.50 -6.39
N PHE A 29 -5.17 19.03 -6.00
CA PHE A 29 -4.61 20.27 -6.53
C PHE A 29 -3.90 19.98 -7.84
N SER A 30 -4.16 20.77 -8.87
CA SER A 30 -3.46 20.71 -10.15
C SER A 30 -2.87 22.09 -10.46
N TYR A 31 -1.54 22.18 -10.47
CA TYR A 31 -0.78 23.38 -10.82
C TYR A 31 -0.35 23.31 -12.28
N PHE A 32 -0.74 24.29 -13.08
CA PHE A 32 -0.42 24.38 -14.51
C PHE A 32 0.84 25.20 -14.72
N LEU A 33 1.96 24.54 -15.06
CA LEU A 33 3.28 25.17 -15.21
C LEU A 33 3.38 26.20 -16.34
N ALA A 34 2.46 26.14 -17.31
CA ALA A 34 2.42 27.10 -18.41
C ALA A 34 1.80 28.44 -18.02
N THR A 35 0.90 28.46 -17.03
CA THR A 35 0.04 29.62 -16.74
C THR A 35 0.04 30.06 -15.28
N ASP A 36 0.74 29.34 -14.40
CA ASP A 36 0.72 29.54 -12.94
C ASP A 36 -0.67 29.53 -12.33
N MET A 37 -1.57 28.75 -12.95
CA MET A 37 -2.95 28.60 -12.47
C MET A 37 -3.06 27.33 -11.65
N ILE A 38 -3.99 27.34 -10.70
CA ILE A 38 -4.32 26.21 -9.85
C ILE A 38 -5.78 25.84 -10.11
N SER A 39 -6.09 24.55 -10.16
CA SER A 39 -7.46 24.04 -10.06
C SER A 39 -7.55 23.01 -8.95
N ILE A 40 -8.70 22.94 -8.29
CA ILE A 40 -8.95 22.01 -7.18
C ILE A 40 -10.15 21.14 -7.53
N PHE A 41 -9.98 19.84 -7.39
CA PHE A 41 -11.03 18.85 -7.64
C PHE A 41 -11.20 17.94 -6.43
N GLU A 42 -12.43 17.76 -5.98
CA GLU A 42 -12.79 16.84 -4.91
C GLU A 42 -13.34 15.55 -5.55
N PRO A 43 -12.64 14.40 -5.45
CA PRO A 43 -13.15 13.16 -5.98
C PRO A 43 -14.48 12.75 -5.30
N PRO A 44 -15.50 12.34 -6.07
CA PRO A 44 -16.77 11.91 -5.50
C PRO A 44 -16.59 10.58 -4.74
N VAL A 45 -17.05 10.54 -3.49
CA VAL A 45 -17.01 9.35 -2.62
C VAL A 45 -18.42 8.81 -2.44
N ARG A 46 -18.62 7.51 -2.68
CA ARG A 46 -19.93 6.87 -2.47
C ARG A 46 -20.28 6.91 -0.98
N ASN A 47 -21.55 7.19 -0.68
CA ASN A 47 -22.10 7.22 0.67
C ASN A 47 -21.51 8.31 1.61
N SER A 48 -20.80 9.31 1.09
CA SER A 48 -20.27 10.41 1.93
C SER A 48 -21.31 11.47 2.26
N GLY A 49 -22.42 11.54 1.52
CA GLY A 49 -23.40 12.63 1.62
C GLY A 49 -22.91 13.97 1.05
N ILE A 50 -21.70 14.02 0.48
CA ILE A 50 -21.08 15.23 -0.09
C ILE A 50 -20.98 15.08 -1.61
N ILE A 51 -21.45 16.09 -2.34
CA ILE A 51 -21.32 16.14 -3.80
C ILE A 51 -19.89 16.54 -4.14
N GLY A 52 -19.06 15.56 -4.51
CA GLY A 52 -17.74 15.81 -5.07
C GLY A 52 -17.80 16.46 -6.46
N GLY A 53 -16.67 16.96 -6.93
CA GLY A 53 -16.54 17.56 -8.26
C GLY A 53 -15.52 18.71 -8.31
N LYS A 54 -15.76 19.66 -9.20
CA LYS A 54 -14.90 20.83 -9.35
C LYS A 54 -15.08 21.78 -8.17
N TYR A 55 -14.09 21.81 -7.28
CA TYR A 55 -14.05 22.74 -6.15
C TYR A 55 -13.60 24.14 -6.58
N LEU A 56 -12.55 24.20 -7.40
CA LEU A 56 -12.03 25.46 -7.95
C LEU A 56 -11.61 25.29 -9.41
N GLY A 57 -12.02 26.22 -10.28
CA GLY A 57 -11.55 26.31 -11.66
C GLY A 57 -10.11 26.79 -11.78
N ARG A 58 -9.55 26.74 -12.98
CA ARG A 58 -8.20 27.24 -13.24
C ARG A 58 -8.15 28.74 -12.96
N THR A 59 -7.53 29.09 -11.85
CA THR A 59 -7.41 30.48 -11.38
C THR A 59 -6.05 30.66 -10.72
N LYS A 60 -5.46 31.86 -10.82
CA LYS A 60 -4.27 32.20 -10.05
C LYS A 60 -4.66 32.46 -8.59
N VAL A 61 -4.05 31.73 -7.66
CA VAL A 61 -4.34 31.85 -6.23
C VAL A 61 -3.30 32.75 -5.58
N VAL A 62 -3.77 33.76 -4.86
CA VAL A 62 -2.93 34.69 -4.10
C VAL A 62 -2.56 34.09 -2.74
N LYS A 63 -1.33 34.34 -2.30
CA LYS A 63 -0.87 33.95 -0.97
C LYS A 63 -1.57 34.79 0.10
N PRO A 64 -1.78 34.22 1.30
CA PRO A 64 -2.23 34.99 2.45
C PRO A 64 -1.24 36.14 2.71
N HIS A 65 -1.74 37.28 3.17
CA HIS A 65 -0.96 38.49 3.45
C HIS A 65 -0.35 39.22 2.24
N SER A 66 -0.74 38.88 1.01
CA SER A 66 -0.45 39.71 -0.15
C SER A 66 -1.32 40.97 -0.16
N SER A 67 -0.75 42.11 -0.59
CA SER A 67 -1.52 43.34 -0.74
C SER A 67 -2.30 43.34 -2.06
N VAL A 68 -3.44 44.03 -2.10
CA VAL A 68 -4.24 44.18 -3.32
C VAL A 68 -3.45 44.87 -4.43
N GLU A 69 -2.52 45.75 -4.06
CA GLU A 69 -1.67 46.49 -4.99
C GLU A 69 -0.48 45.67 -5.51
N ASN A 70 -0.05 44.63 -4.78
CA ASN A 70 1.05 43.76 -5.21
C ASN A 70 0.74 42.29 -4.84
N PRO A 71 -0.12 41.61 -5.61
CA PRO A 71 -0.52 40.24 -5.33
C PRO A 71 0.65 39.29 -5.53
N ILE A 72 0.99 38.52 -4.49
CA ILE A 72 1.96 37.44 -4.55
C ILE A 72 1.19 36.15 -4.79
N TYR A 73 1.49 35.46 -5.88
CA TYR A 73 0.82 34.20 -6.22
C TYR A 73 1.60 33.00 -5.69
N TYR A 74 0.87 31.91 -5.44
CA TYR A 74 1.49 30.62 -5.18
C TYR A 74 2.32 30.16 -6.38
N SER A 75 3.52 29.68 -6.10
CA SER A 75 4.45 29.07 -7.06
C SER A 75 4.64 27.59 -6.74
N PRO A 76 5.27 26.79 -7.63
CA PRO A 76 5.53 25.38 -7.35
C PRO A 76 6.31 25.16 -6.04
N GLY A 77 7.22 26.08 -5.70
CA GLY A 77 8.04 26.01 -4.48
C GLY A 77 7.25 26.03 -3.17
N ASP A 78 5.99 26.49 -3.20
CA ASP A 78 5.11 26.50 -2.03
C ASP A 78 4.40 25.17 -1.79
N PHE A 79 4.42 24.25 -2.77
CA PHE A 79 3.73 22.97 -2.70
C PHE A 79 4.70 21.85 -2.31
N PHE A 80 4.67 21.47 -1.04
CA PHE A 80 5.43 20.34 -0.49
C PHE A 80 4.62 19.63 0.60
N ILE A 81 5.05 18.44 1.02
CA ILE A 81 4.31 17.62 1.99
C ILE A 81 4.22 18.36 3.33
N GLY A 82 3.00 18.51 3.85
CA GLY A 82 2.71 19.26 5.07
C GLY A 82 2.54 20.78 4.88
N ALA A 83 2.76 21.31 3.67
CA ALA A 83 2.51 22.72 3.39
C ALA A 83 1.03 23.08 3.55
N MET A 84 0.77 24.28 4.09
CA MET A 84 -0.57 24.84 4.24
C MET A 84 -0.85 25.85 3.13
N ILE A 85 -1.83 25.53 2.28
CA ILE A 85 -2.25 26.38 1.16
C ILE A 85 -3.62 26.97 1.48
N GLU A 86 -3.70 28.30 1.51
CA GLU A 86 -4.95 29.01 1.74
C GLU A 86 -5.57 29.44 0.41
N VAL A 87 -6.82 29.07 0.20
CA VAL A 87 -7.56 29.33 -1.04
C VAL A 87 -8.94 29.85 -0.69
N PHE A 88 -9.18 31.14 -0.96
CA PHE A 88 -10.45 31.82 -0.68
C PHE A 88 -10.99 31.59 0.74
N GLY A 89 -10.11 31.63 1.75
CA GLY A 89 -10.47 31.45 3.16
C GLY A 89 -10.52 30.00 3.65
N HIS A 90 -10.30 29.02 2.76
CA HIS A 90 -10.16 27.62 3.13
C HIS A 90 -8.69 27.21 3.18
N ARG A 91 -8.29 26.49 4.22
CA ARG A 91 -6.92 26.02 4.41
C ARG A 91 -6.81 24.55 4.05
N PHE A 92 -5.85 24.23 3.19
CA PHE A 92 -5.59 22.88 2.72
C PHE A 92 -4.19 22.47 3.14
N ILE A 93 -4.05 21.25 3.63
CA ILE A 93 -2.75 20.68 3.98
C ILE A 93 -2.39 19.67 2.90
N ILE A 94 -1.25 19.86 2.24
CA ILE A 94 -0.73 18.90 1.26
C ILE A 94 -0.33 17.61 1.99
N ARG A 95 -0.90 16.48 1.56
CA ARG A 95 -0.69 15.15 2.13
C ARG A 95 0.13 14.24 1.25
N ASP A 96 0.03 14.40 -0.05
CA ASP A 96 0.73 13.53 -1.01
C ASP A 96 1.08 14.30 -2.30
N ILE A 97 2.00 13.75 -3.07
CA ILE A 97 2.53 14.30 -4.32
C ILE A 97 2.58 13.21 -5.39
N ASP A 98 2.18 13.56 -6.62
CA ASP A 98 2.31 12.68 -7.80
C ASP A 98 3.80 12.46 -8.14
N ASP A 99 4.14 11.26 -8.62
CA ASP A 99 5.47 10.88 -9.11
C ASP A 99 6.01 11.85 -10.17
N TYR A 100 5.13 12.42 -11.03
CA TYR A 100 5.54 13.46 -11.98
C TYR A 100 5.96 14.75 -11.27
N ALA A 101 5.17 15.19 -10.28
CA ALA A 101 5.46 16.39 -9.52
C ALA A 101 6.72 16.22 -8.65
N LEU A 102 6.94 15.01 -8.15
CA LEU A 102 8.15 14.63 -7.45
C LEU A 102 9.40 14.80 -8.32
N LYS A 103 9.43 14.19 -9.51
CA LYS A 103 10.55 14.32 -10.47
C LYS A 103 10.81 15.76 -10.87
N TYR A 104 9.75 16.54 -11.02
CA TYR A 104 9.86 17.97 -11.30
C TYR A 104 10.55 18.71 -10.15
N MET A 105 10.18 18.41 -8.91
CA MET A 105 10.79 19.00 -7.72
C MET A 105 12.27 18.63 -7.60
N GLU A 106 12.64 17.37 -7.81
CA GLU A 106 14.05 16.93 -7.82
C GLU A 106 14.88 17.65 -8.88
N SER A 107 14.34 17.80 -10.09
CA SER A 107 15.01 18.50 -11.20
C SER A 107 15.13 20.01 -10.97
N ASN A 108 14.28 20.58 -10.13
CA ASN A 108 14.19 22.01 -9.84
C ASN A 108 14.44 22.32 -8.36
N ALA A 109 15.23 21.50 -7.66
CA ALA A 109 15.42 21.57 -6.21
C ALA A 109 15.82 22.96 -5.69
N ALA A 110 16.51 23.77 -6.51
CA ALA A 110 16.90 25.14 -6.19
C ALA A 110 15.71 26.11 -5.99
N GLN A 111 14.50 25.76 -6.47
CA GLN A 111 13.28 26.57 -6.29
C GLN A 111 12.53 26.23 -4.99
N TYR A 112 12.95 25.19 -4.28
CA TYR A 112 12.28 24.68 -3.08
C TYR A 112 13.14 24.95 -1.85
N SER A 113 12.48 25.09 -0.70
CA SER A 113 13.20 25.23 0.56
C SER A 113 13.79 23.87 1.01
N PRO A 114 14.84 23.87 1.86
CA PRO A 114 15.40 22.63 2.40
C PRO A 114 14.36 21.77 3.14
N GLU A 115 13.43 22.42 3.84
CA GLU A 115 12.34 21.76 4.57
C GLU A 115 11.39 21.04 3.59
N ALA A 116 11.09 21.67 2.45
CA ALA A 116 10.28 21.07 1.41
C ALA A 116 10.93 19.79 0.85
N LEU A 117 12.24 19.82 0.58
CA LEU A 117 12.99 18.66 0.09
C LEU A 117 13.06 17.54 1.13
N SER A 118 13.28 17.89 2.41
CA SER A 118 13.27 16.93 3.52
C SER A 118 11.91 16.25 3.68
N SER A 119 10.82 17.02 3.61
CA SER A 119 9.45 16.50 3.75
C SER A 119 9.15 15.40 2.73
N ILE A 120 9.68 15.55 1.53
CA ILE A 120 9.50 14.61 0.44
C ILE A 120 10.35 13.36 0.65
N GLN A 121 11.60 13.49 1.07
CA GLN A 121 12.45 12.33 1.36
C GLN A 121 11.83 11.47 2.46
N ASP A 122 11.29 12.09 3.50
CA ASP A 122 10.58 11.39 4.56
C ASP A 122 9.28 10.74 4.05
N HIS A 123 8.56 11.42 3.15
CA HIS A 123 7.36 10.88 2.53
C HIS A 123 7.64 9.70 1.61
N ILE A 124 8.71 9.76 0.80
CA ILE A 124 9.17 8.63 -0.03
C ILE A 124 9.57 7.47 0.86
N ARG A 125 10.35 7.69 1.92
CA ARG A 125 10.67 6.62 2.89
C ARG A 125 9.41 6.01 3.50
N LYS A 126 8.41 6.83 3.83
CA LYS A 126 7.08 6.40 4.31
C LYS A 126 6.17 5.84 3.24
N ARG A 127 6.46 6.00 1.94
CA ARG A 127 5.73 5.49 0.76
C ARG A 127 6.43 4.30 0.08
N GLU A 128 7.70 4.07 0.41
CA GLU A 128 8.45 2.84 0.15
C GLU A 128 8.36 1.87 1.35
N ALA A 129 8.19 2.38 2.58
CA ALA A 129 7.73 1.59 3.72
C ALA A 129 6.41 0.79 3.47
N PRO A 130 5.37 1.32 2.81
CA PRO A 130 4.16 0.61 2.39
C PRO A 130 4.33 -0.18 1.08
N ALA A 131 5.40 0.02 0.28
CA ALA A 131 5.77 -0.95 -0.76
C ALA A 131 6.40 -2.21 -0.13
N SER A 132 6.94 -2.07 1.07
CA SER A 132 7.16 -3.20 1.96
C SER A 132 5.92 -3.58 2.80
N GLU A 133 4.73 -2.99 2.65
CA GLU A 133 3.51 -3.43 3.39
C GLU A 133 2.60 -4.38 2.58
N LEU A 134 2.99 -4.74 1.35
CA LEU A 134 2.51 -5.98 0.72
C LEU A 134 3.48 -7.17 0.90
N GLU A 135 4.70 -6.92 1.39
CA GLU A 135 5.69 -7.98 1.70
C GLU A 135 6.16 -8.04 3.16
N ASN A 136 5.83 -7.08 4.04
CA ASN A 136 6.10 -7.09 5.48
C ASN A 136 4.82 -6.87 6.29
N LYS A 137 3.83 -7.75 6.11
CA LYS A 137 2.99 -8.15 7.24
C LYS A 137 3.75 -9.16 8.11
N GLN A 138 4.83 -8.70 8.75
CA GLN A 138 5.59 -9.47 9.72
C GLN A 138 6.21 -8.53 10.76
N ALA A 139 5.37 -7.98 11.64
CA ALA A 139 5.76 -7.60 13.00
C ALA A 139 4.54 -7.33 13.92
N GLU A 140 3.52 -8.17 13.81
CA GLU A 140 2.80 -8.68 14.98
C GLU A 140 2.70 -10.17 14.65
N VAL A 141 3.80 -10.90 14.86
CA VAL A 141 3.82 -12.33 14.53
C VAL A 141 2.91 -13.01 15.53
N ASP A 142 1.73 -13.40 15.07
CA ASP A 142 0.88 -14.35 15.77
C ASP A 142 1.78 -15.53 16.21
N PRO A 143 1.82 -15.89 17.50
CA PRO A 143 2.74 -16.91 18.01
C PRO A 143 2.68 -18.22 17.20
N GLY A 144 1.53 -18.53 16.59
CA GLY A 144 1.35 -19.70 15.73
C GLY A 144 2.13 -19.66 14.40
N VAL A 145 2.41 -18.48 13.83
CA VAL A 145 3.18 -18.34 12.59
C VAL A 145 4.68 -18.49 12.85
N GLN A 146 5.16 -18.02 14.00
CA GLN A 146 6.54 -18.24 14.47
C GLN A 146 6.79 -19.72 14.78
N GLU A 147 5.83 -20.38 15.44
CA GLU A 147 5.88 -21.82 15.73
C GLU A 147 5.90 -22.65 14.44
N LEU A 148 5.08 -22.27 13.44
CA LEU A 148 5.03 -22.95 12.14
C LEU A 148 6.34 -22.84 11.36
N GLU A 149 6.96 -21.65 11.32
CA GLU A 149 8.21 -21.47 10.57
C GLU A 149 9.38 -22.22 11.22
N ALA A 150 9.48 -22.18 12.56
CA ALA A 150 10.50 -22.93 13.30
C ALA A 150 10.33 -24.45 13.14
N LEU A 151 9.08 -24.93 13.06
CA LEU A 151 8.78 -26.34 12.86
C LEU A 151 9.11 -26.79 11.43
N ILE A 152 8.81 -25.97 10.42
CA ILE A 152 9.17 -26.22 9.01
C ILE A 152 10.69 -26.38 8.87
N ASP A 153 11.49 -25.47 9.44
CA ASP A 153 12.95 -25.56 9.40
C ASP A 153 13.47 -26.82 10.14
N THR A 154 12.81 -27.20 11.24
CA THR A 154 13.16 -28.43 11.98
C THR A 154 12.87 -29.69 11.16
N ILE A 155 11.72 -29.76 10.49
CA ILE A 155 11.32 -30.91 9.66
C ILE A 155 12.25 -31.06 8.46
N GLN A 156 12.56 -29.95 7.76
CA GLN A 156 13.50 -29.96 6.63
C GLN A 156 14.91 -30.41 7.04
N LYS A 157 15.35 -30.12 8.28
CA LYS A 157 16.67 -30.54 8.79
C LYS A 157 16.70 -31.98 9.26
N GLN A 158 15.63 -32.48 9.86
CA GLN A 158 15.60 -33.80 10.52
C GLN A 158 15.08 -34.91 9.61
N VAL A 159 14.24 -34.62 8.62
CA VAL A 159 13.57 -35.64 7.81
C VAL A 159 14.04 -35.54 6.35
N LYS A 160 15.12 -36.27 6.04
CA LYS A 160 15.77 -36.26 4.72
C LYS A 160 15.14 -37.21 3.67
N ASP A 161 14.28 -38.14 4.11
CA ASP A 161 13.75 -39.22 3.26
C ASP A 161 12.25 -39.09 2.97
N LEU A 162 11.72 -37.87 2.93
CA LEU A 162 10.32 -37.62 2.56
C LEU A 162 10.14 -37.57 1.04
N PRO A 163 8.94 -37.91 0.52
CA PRO A 163 8.65 -37.81 -0.91
C PRO A 163 8.89 -36.38 -1.44
N HIS A 164 9.42 -36.27 -2.66
CA HIS A 164 9.72 -34.99 -3.29
C HIS A 164 8.47 -34.09 -3.34
N ARG A 165 8.71 -32.81 -3.08
CA ARG A 165 7.71 -31.73 -3.06
C ARG A 165 6.78 -31.76 -4.28
N ASP A 166 7.31 -32.02 -5.47
CA ASP A 166 6.53 -32.06 -6.72
C ASP A 166 5.44 -33.15 -6.70
N ASN A 167 5.76 -34.34 -6.18
CA ASN A 167 4.80 -35.45 -6.08
C ASN A 167 3.66 -35.13 -5.10
N ILE A 168 3.98 -34.43 -4.01
CA ILE A 168 2.99 -34.02 -3.00
C ILE A 168 2.09 -32.91 -3.57
N CYS A 169 2.68 -31.96 -4.29
CA CYS A 169 1.97 -30.85 -4.91
C CYS A 169 0.95 -31.34 -5.95
N GLU A 170 1.37 -32.20 -6.87
CA GLU A 170 0.49 -32.80 -7.88
C GLU A 170 -0.66 -33.58 -7.23
N ALA A 171 -0.36 -34.38 -6.20
CA ALA A 171 -1.37 -35.19 -5.53
C ALA A 171 -2.46 -34.35 -4.85
N PHE A 172 -2.13 -33.19 -4.27
CA PHE A 172 -3.13 -32.29 -3.69
C PHE A 172 -3.84 -31.44 -4.74
N GLN A 173 -3.14 -30.98 -5.79
CA GLN A 173 -3.74 -30.20 -6.88
C GLN A 173 -4.83 -30.97 -7.64
N VAL A 174 -4.71 -32.31 -7.76
CA VAL A 174 -5.78 -33.16 -8.34
C VAL A 174 -7.11 -33.00 -7.60
N HIS A 175 -7.06 -32.69 -6.30
CA HIS A 175 -8.24 -32.54 -5.45
C HIS A 175 -8.70 -31.07 -5.31
N ASP A 176 -7.82 -30.11 -5.55
CA ASP A 176 -8.10 -28.67 -5.47
C ASP A 176 -8.22 -28.02 -6.86
N LYS A 177 -9.35 -28.28 -7.54
CA LYS A 177 -9.61 -27.77 -8.90
C LYS A 177 -9.66 -26.25 -8.99
N GLU A 178 -9.91 -25.57 -7.87
CA GLU A 178 -10.03 -24.11 -7.79
C GLU A 178 -8.69 -23.44 -7.42
N ALA A 179 -7.63 -24.22 -7.19
CA ALA A 179 -6.35 -23.74 -6.66
C ALA A 179 -6.53 -22.85 -5.41
N SER A 180 -7.48 -23.25 -4.55
CA SER A 180 -7.83 -22.56 -3.32
C SER A 180 -6.74 -22.66 -2.25
N GLY A 181 -5.88 -23.69 -2.32
CA GLY A 181 -4.87 -23.99 -1.32
C GLY A 181 -5.36 -24.80 -0.12
N TYR A 182 -6.62 -25.25 -0.16
CA TYR A 182 -7.25 -26.00 0.91
C TYR A 182 -7.82 -27.32 0.40
N VAL A 183 -7.66 -28.37 1.20
CA VAL A 183 -8.30 -29.68 0.98
C VAL A 183 -9.03 -30.11 2.23
N ASP A 184 -10.08 -30.90 2.05
CA ASP A 184 -10.81 -31.49 3.18
C ASP A 184 -9.92 -32.47 3.95
N LYS A 185 -10.11 -32.55 5.26
CA LYS A 185 -9.31 -33.39 6.17
C LYS A 185 -9.25 -34.85 5.73
N GLU A 186 -10.38 -35.41 5.28
CA GLU A 186 -10.45 -36.80 4.80
C GLU A 186 -9.59 -37.02 3.55
N VAL A 187 -9.66 -36.07 2.60
CA VAL A 187 -8.85 -36.08 1.39
C VAL A 187 -7.38 -35.94 1.76
N PHE A 188 -7.06 -35.05 2.70
CA PHE A 188 -5.70 -34.80 3.15
C PHE A 188 -5.02 -36.07 3.68
N PHE A 189 -5.63 -36.73 4.67
CA PHE A 189 -5.05 -37.95 5.26
C PHE A 189 -4.98 -39.10 4.26
N LYS A 190 -5.94 -39.20 3.34
CA LYS A 190 -5.92 -40.22 2.27
C LYS A 190 -4.77 -39.98 1.29
N THR A 191 -4.50 -38.74 0.92
CA THR A 191 -3.38 -38.37 0.05
C THR A 191 -2.05 -38.59 0.76
N CYS A 192 -1.91 -38.19 2.03
CA CYS A 192 -0.71 -38.47 2.83
C CYS A 192 -0.44 -39.98 2.96
N GLY A 193 -1.48 -40.79 3.19
CA GLY A 193 -1.35 -42.25 3.25
C GLY A 193 -0.92 -42.86 1.91
N SER A 194 -1.37 -42.29 0.79
CA SER A 194 -0.97 -42.73 -0.56
C SER A 194 0.48 -42.38 -0.90
N LEU A 195 1.00 -41.30 -0.29
CA LEU A 195 2.36 -40.80 -0.46
C LEU A 195 3.36 -41.35 0.58
N ASN A 196 2.94 -42.28 1.46
CA ASN A 196 3.74 -42.80 2.57
C ASN A 196 4.28 -41.70 3.52
N ILE A 197 3.56 -40.60 3.69
CA ILE A 197 3.95 -39.55 4.62
C ILE A 197 3.68 -40.05 6.05
N PRO A 198 4.66 -39.99 6.98
CA PRO A 198 4.51 -40.47 8.34
C PRO A 198 3.67 -39.48 9.16
N VAL A 199 2.35 -39.47 8.93
CA VAL A 199 1.38 -38.64 9.66
C VAL A 199 1.31 -38.93 11.15
N ASP A 200 1.94 -40.02 11.59
CA ASP A 200 2.06 -40.38 13.00
C ASP A 200 3.26 -39.77 13.72
N ASP A 201 4.23 -39.22 12.98
CA ASP A 201 5.41 -38.56 13.52
C ASP A 201 5.01 -37.31 14.31
N SER A 202 5.70 -37.05 15.42
CA SER A 202 5.38 -35.94 16.32
C SER A 202 5.51 -34.57 15.65
N LEU A 203 6.49 -34.39 14.75
CA LEU A 203 6.69 -33.12 14.04
C LEU A 203 5.65 -32.94 12.94
N ILE A 204 5.32 -34.00 12.21
CA ILE A 204 4.29 -33.96 11.16
C ILE A 204 2.89 -33.75 11.76
N LYS A 205 2.58 -34.36 12.91
CA LYS A 205 1.32 -34.10 13.64
C LYS A 205 1.18 -32.63 14.03
N GLU A 206 2.27 -32.05 14.50
CA GLU A 206 2.29 -30.64 14.89
C GLU A 206 2.19 -29.71 13.67
N LEU A 207 2.84 -30.06 12.57
CA LEU A 207 2.72 -29.34 11.31
C LEU A 207 1.27 -29.36 10.79
N ILE A 208 0.62 -30.53 10.84
CA ILE A 208 -0.79 -30.67 10.46
C ILE A 208 -1.67 -29.79 11.35
N ARG A 209 -1.43 -29.77 12.68
CA ARG A 209 -2.17 -28.93 13.63
C ARG A 209 -2.11 -27.45 13.22
N LEU A 210 -0.93 -26.97 12.86
CA LEU A 210 -0.69 -25.58 12.44
C LEU A 210 -1.23 -25.25 11.05
N CYS A 211 -1.42 -26.27 10.19
CA CYS A 211 -2.03 -26.11 8.87
C CYS A 211 -3.57 -26.19 8.87
N ARG A 212 -4.22 -26.45 10.01
CA ARG A 212 -5.68 -26.54 10.09
C ARG A 212 -6.32 -25.16 9.92
N HIS A 213 -7.33 -25.10 9.06
CA HIS A 213 -8.13 -23.90 8.85
C HIS A 213 -9.61 -24.23 9.08
N GLY A 214 -10.09 -23.97 10.30
CA GLY A 214 -11.41 -24.37 10.75
C GLY A 214 -11.50 -25.84 11.16
N GLU A 215 -12.71 -26.40 11.20
CA GLU A 215 -12.94 -27.76 11.70
C GLU A 215 -12.50 -28.84 10.68
N ASP A 216 -12.77 -28.62 9.38
CA ASP A 216 -12.70 -29.67 8.35
C ASP A 216 -11.71 -29.43 7.20
N LYS A 217 -11.05 -28.26 7.13
CA LYS A 217 -10.13 -27.93 6.04
C LYS A 217 -8.68 -27.83 6.51
N ILE A 218 -7.76 -28.26 5.64
CA ILE A 218 -6.32 -28.19 5.85
C ILE A 218 -5.69 -27.38 4.71
N ASN A 219 -4.87 -26.39 5.07
CA ASN A 219 -4.05 -25.64 4.13
C ASN A 219 -2.85 -26.51 3.73
N TYR A 220 -2.92 -27.09 2.54
CA TYR A 220 -1.86 -27.98 2.08
C TYR A 220 -0.65 -27.21 1.54
N TYR A 221 -0.77 -25.92 1.19
CA TYR A 221 0.40 -25.11 0.80
C TYR A 221 1.41 -24.96 1.93
N ASN A 222 0.93 -24.63 3.14
CA ASN A 222 1.79 -24.54 4.32
C ASN A 222 2.39 -25.90 4.68
N PHE A 223 1.65 -26.99 4.47
CA PHE A 223 2.13 -28.33 4.68
C PHE A 223 3.25 -28.69 3.69
N ILE A 224 3.06 -28.44 2.39
CA ILE A 224 4.06 -28.70 1.34
C ILE A 224 5.36 -27.94 1.60
N ARG A 225 5.32 -26.74 2.21
CA ARG A 225 6.53 -25.97 2.55
C ARG A 225 7.50 -26.73 3.46
N ALA A 226 7.03 -27.66 4.28
CA ALA A 226 7.89 -28.50 5.11
C ALA A 226 8.69 -29.56 4.34
N PHE A 227 8.37 -29.76 3.06
CA PHE A 227 9.01 -30.72 2.17
C PHE A 227 9.78 -29.94 1.11
N SER A 228 11.10 -29.99 1.16
CA SER A 228 11.97 -29.36 0.16
C SER A 228 12.14 -30.27 -1.07
N ASP A 229 12.57 -29.67 -2.18
CA ASP A 229 13.00 -30.41 -3.39
C ASP A 229 14.24 -31.28 -3.11
#